data_AF-A0A8B9CHE8-F1
#
_entry.id   AF-A0A8B9CHE8-F1
#
_cell.length_a   1.000
_cell.length_b   1.000
_cell.length_c   1.000
_cell.angle_alpha   90.00
_cell.angle_beta   90.00
_cell.angle_gamma   90.00
#
_symmetry.space_group_name_H-M   'P 1'
#
loop_
_entity.id
_entity.type
_entity.pdbx_description
1 polymer ?
#
loop_
_entity_poly.entity_id
_entity_poly.type
_entity_poly.pdbx_seq_one_letter_code
_entity_poly.pdbx_strand_id
1 'polypeptide(L)'
;LCFEWGPAEVLVCETRFGRGGGGDAAPGSSRVFVVRRDQDIYIQTLRKLFNESHGVFIGLQRCEEELAGKSRKAHLVQVSKNYRSVIRACMEDMHRAAAATRDPALHSQYSTQVSILSAMELIWNLCEILFVEAAAAGPLLLRLLDWIRLHVCDVDSMVREVLSSENPSKHKLFWNVVDVFVLQGRMDEARHLLSKEASANPTSMSMYKVLDDLMMKMPLGNTQTLTELELKWQHWHEECQRYLRDGTFASNPHMESICKVLWGHCVLQELHVVISNCHMDLFLGEESSPEPLDTILMAAFEFELHQVIKECSIALSNWWFVAHLTDLLDHCKLLQSHNLYFGSNMREFLLLEYASGLFSHHSLWQLGVDYFDHCREYGRVYLELHIERIPLNTEQKALKVLRICEQRHMHEQVRSICKIMAMKALRNNRLGSALSWSIRAKDAAFATLISDRFLKDYCERGCFSDLDLIDNLGPSMLLSDRLTFLGKYREFHRLYGEKRFSEAAKLLLMLMTAHIAPCSFWMTLLTDALPLLEQKEVIFSAEQTYELMQCLEDLTAGKPDKQKLLDDDVETTKVEMLRLALARNLARVIVKEGTLEGS
;
A
#
# COMPACT_ATOMS: atom_id res chain seq x y z
N LEU A 1 7.29 -17.97 -25.79
CA LEU A 1 6.97 -17.33 -24.49
C LEU A 1 6.38 -15.98 -24.80
N CYS A 2 5.12 -15.77 -24.44
CA CYS A 2 4.47 -14.46 -24.50
C CYS A 2 4.40 -13.91 -23.07
N PHE A 3 4.73 -12.62 -22.91
CA PHE A 3 4.64 -11.92 -21.64
C PHE A 3 3.56 -10.85 -21.77
N GLU A 4 2.61 -10.84 -20.84
CA GLU A 4 1.62 -9.78 -20.74
C GLU A 4 1.55 -9.25 -19.31
N TRP A 5 1.65 -7.94 -19.16
CA TRP A 5 1.55 -7.27 -17.87
C TRP A 5 0.08 -7.14 -17.50
N GLY A 6 -0.35 -7.86 -16.44
CA GLY A 6 -1.63 -7.65 -15.80
C GLY A 6 -1.59 -6.49 -14.78
N PRO A 7 -2.74 -6.09 -14.21
CA PRO A 7 -2.82 -4.94 -13.30
C PRO A 7 -2.05 -5.07 -11.98
N ALA A 8 -1.71 -6.29 -11.56
CA ALA A 8 -0.98 -6.58 -10.31
C ALA A 8 0.01 -7.76 -10.41
N GLU A 9 -0.12 -8.58 -11.46
CA GLU A 9 0.70 -9.78 -11.67
C GLU A 9 1.12 -9.83 -13.16
N VAL A 10 2.33 -10.31 -13.43
CA VAL A 10 2.79 -10.66 -14.78
C VAL A 10 2.24 -12.03 -15.11
N LEU A 11 1.56 -12.16 -16.24
CA LEU A 11 1.18 -13.47 -16.77
C LEU A 11 2.19 -13.86 -17.85
N VAL A 12 2.84 -15.01 -17.65
CA VAL A 12 3.77 -15.60 -18.60
C VAL A 12 3.11 -16.83 -19.18
N CYS A 13 2.78 -16.78 -20.47
CA CYS A 13 2.17 -17.91 -21.17
C CYS A 13 3.24 -18.59 -22.04
N GLU A 14 3.45 -19.89 -21.86
CA GLU A 14 4.20 -20.69 -22.83
C GLU A 14 3.35 -20.89 -24.10
N THR A 15 3.47 -19.96 -25.03
CA THR A 15 2.96 -20.16 -26.39
C THR A 15 4.00 -20.91 -27.20
N ARG A 16 3.98 -22.25 -27.18
CA ARG A 16 4.51 -23.05 -28.29
C ARG A 16 3.49 -23.02 -29.44
N PHE A 17 3.43 -21.92 -30.18
CA PHE A 17 2.89 -21.98 -31.54
C PHE A 17 3.99 -22.51 -32.46
N GLY A 18 4.21 -23.83 -32.43
CA GLY A 18 4.99 -24.48 -33.47
C GLY A 18 4.21 -24.36 -34.78
N ARG A 19 4.68 -23.55 -35.73
CA ARG A 19 4.23 -23.64 -37.12
C ARG A 19 4.52 -25.06 -37.60
N GLY A 20 3.49 -25.70 -38.16
CA GLY A 20 3.48 -27.13 -38.46
C GLY A 20 4.74 -27.66 -39.15
N GLY A 21 5.28 -28.71 -38.57
CA GLY A 21 6.02 -29.76 -39.25
C GLY A 21 5.42 -31.08 -38.77
N GLY A 22 4.92 -31.89 -39.70
CA GLY A 22 4.09 -33.06 -39.41
C GLY A 22 4.72 -34.08 -38.46
N GLY A 23 3.89 -34.62 -37.57
CA GLY A 23 4.21 -35.74 -36.69
C GLY A 23 3.27 -35.77 -35.49
N ASP A 24 2.53 -36.87 -35.34
CA ASP A 24 1.58 -37.17 -34.26
C ASP A 24 2.18 -36.97 -32.85
N ALA A 25 2.08 -35.75 -32.31
CA ALA A 25 2.29 -35.48 -30.90
C ALA A 25 1.06 -34.75 -30.36
N ALA A 26 0.40 -35.37 -29.36
CA ALA A 26 -0.73 -34.81 -28.66
C ALA A 26 -0.46 -33.36 -28.21
N PRO A 27 -1.44 -32.44 -28.28
CA PRO A 27 -1.22 -31.04 -27.92
C PRO A 27 -0.85 -30.96 -26.43
N GLY A 28 0.42 -30.69 -26.14
CA GLY A 28 0.90 -30.47 -24.78
C GLY A 28 0.18 -29.27 -24.14
N SER A 29 -0.31 -29.42 -22.91
CA SER A 29 -1.07 -28.37 -22.22
C SER A 29 -0.27 -27.07 -22.20
N SER A 30 -0.83 -25.98 -22.75
CA SER A 30 -0.25 -24.65 -22.59
C SER A 30 -0.25 -24.29 -21.10
N ARG A 31 0.95 -24.21 -20.50
CA ARG A 31 1.11 -23.79 -19.10
C ARG A 31 1.12 -22.27 -19.04
N VAL A 32 0.28 -21.72 -18.17
CA VAL A 32 0.29 -20.30 -17.79
C VAL A 32 0.98 -20.19 -16.46
N PHE A 33 2.04 -19.40 -16.40
CA PHE A 33 2.79 -19.08 -15.20
C PHE A 33 2.39 -17.69 -14.73
N VAL A 34 2.09 -17.54 -13.44
CA VAL A 34 1.91 -16.24 -12.81
C VAL A 34 3.25 -15.83 -12.22
N VAL A 35 3.78 -14.71 -12.68
CA VAL A 35 5.00 -14.10 -12.19
C VAL A 35 4.63 -12.82 -11.44
N ARG A 36 5.17 -12.63 -10.24
CA ARG A 36 4.92 -11.42 -9.44
C ARG A 36 6.18 -10.57 -9.40
N ARG A 37 6.02 -9.26 -9.61
CA ARG A 37 7.05 -8.27 -9.28
C ARG A 37 7.06 -8.09 -7.75
N ASP A 38 8.23 -7.87 -7.17
CA ASP A 38 8.43 -7.54 -5.75
C ASP A 38 7.87 -8.58 -4.76
N GLN A 39 8.41 -9.81 -4.79
CA GLN A 39 8.01 -10.90 -3.88
C GLN A 39 8.04 -10.49 -2.40
N ASP A 40 8.94 -9.58 -2.02
CA ASP A 40 9.10 -9.09 -0.65
C ASP A 40 7.84 -8.43 -0.09
N ILE A 41 7.04 -7.76 -0.93
CA ILE A 41 5.80 -7.09 -0.49
C ILE A 41 4.76 -8.11 0.00
N TYR A 42 4.85 -9.36 -0.46
CA TYR A 42 3.96 -10.46 -0.08
C TYR A 42 4.45 -11.24 1.15
N ILE A 43 5.64 -10.93 1.69
CA ILE A 43 6.15 -11.57 2.90
C ILE A 43 5.38 -11.01 4.11
N GLN A 44 4.64 -11.89 4.78
CA GLN A 44 3.74 -11.50 5.86
C GLN A 44 4.45 -10.76 7.00
N THR A 45 5.70 -11.13 7.31
CA THR A 45 6.48 -10.50 8.38
C THR A 45 6.89 -9.06 8.04
N LEU A 46 7.23 -8.78 6.77
CA LEU A 46 7.55 -7.43 6.31
C LEU A 46 6.33 -6.49 6.31
N ARG A 47 5.11 -7.03 6.38
CA ARG A 47 3.91 -6.21 6.52
C ARG A 47 3.94 -5.34 7.78
N LYS A 48 4.49 -5.86 8.89
CA LYS A 48 4.61 -5.10 10.13
C LYS A 48 5.59 -3.94 9.96
N LEU A 49 6.75 -4.20 9.34
CA LEU A 49 7.72 -3.17 8.93
C LEU A 49 7.05 -2.05 8.14
N PHE A 50 6.26 -2.37 7.11
CA PHE A 50 5.57 -1.35 6.30
C PHE A 50 4.56 -0.51 7.08
N ASN A 51 3.78 -1.11 7.99
CA ASN A 51 2.79 -0.36 8.78
C ASN A 51 3.46 0.54 9.83
N GLU A 52 4.47 0.05 10.53
CA GLU A 52 5.16 0.82 11.56
C GLU A 52 6.01 1.95 10.95
N SER A 53 6.75 1.65 9.87
CA SER A 53 7.52 2.67 9.13
C SER A 53 6.63 3.74 8.49
N HIS A 54 5.44 3.37 8.01
CA HIS A 54 4.46 4.34 7.53
C HIS A 54 4.05 5.34 8.61
N GLY A 55 3.87 4.89 9.86
CA GLY A 55 3.61 5.78 10.99
C GLY A 55 4.75 6.78 11.25
N VAL A 56 6.01 6.31 11.14
CA VAL A 56 7.20 7.15 11.25
C VAL A 56 7.25 8.17 10.11
N PHE A 57 6.97 7.74 8.88
CA PHE A 57 6.93 8.60 7.69
C PHE A 57 5.90 9.73 7.86
N ILE A 58 4.64 9.41 8.16
CA ILE A 58 3.59 10.42 8.35
C ILE A 58 3.91 11.36 9.51
N GLY A 59 4.51 10.85 10.58
CA GLY A 59 5.01 11.67 11.69
C GLY A 59 6.04 12.70 11.22
N LEU A 60 6.99 12.30 10.38
CA LEU A 60 8.01 13.20 9.82
C LEU A 60 7.38 14.29 8.95
N GLN A 61 6.43 13.95 8.08
CA GLN A 61 5.79 14.92 7.17
C GLN A 61 5.02 16.02 7.93
N ARG A 62 4.41 15.68 9.07
CA ARG A 62 3.66 16.65 9.90
C ARG A 62 4.56 17.62 10.66
N CYS A 63 5.78 17.21 11.00
CA CYS A 63 6.72 18.01 11.79
C CYS A 63 7.51 19.04 10.97
N GLU A 64 7.43 19.02 9.64
CA GLU A 64 8.26 19.87 8.76
C GLU A 64 8.04 21.38 9.00
N GLU A 65 6.83 21.78 9.43
CA GLU A 65 6.44 23.19 9.56
C GLU A 65 6.83 23.84 10.91
N GLU A 66 7.16 23.06 11.95
CA GLU A 66 7.17 23.57 13.33
C GLU A 66 8.57 23.74 13.97
N LEU A 67 9.64 23.15 13.42
CA LEU A 67 10.93 23.04 14.12
C LEU A 67 12.09 23.80 13.44
N ALA A 68 12.69 24.74 14.17
CA ALA A 68 13.86 25.52 13.72
C ALA A 68 15.21 24.96 14.22
N GLY A 69 16.23 24.98 13.35
CA GLY A 69 17.65 24.85 13.70
C GLY A 69 18.05 23.54 14.40
N LYS A 70 18.73 23.64 15.56
CA LYS A 70 19.28 22.47 16.31
C LYS A 70 18.20 21.48 16.76
N SER A 71 16.99 21.96 17.05
CA SER A 71 15.85 21.09 17.41
C SER A 71 15.43 20.20 16.25
N ARG A 72 15.54 20.69 15.00
CA ARG A 72 15.23 19.93 13.79
C ARG A 72 16.23 18.80 13.57
N LYS A 73 17.54 19.07 13.71
CA LYS A 73 18.57 18.03 13.58
C LYS A 73 18.40 16.91 14.61
N ALA A 74 18.18 17.26 15.88
CA ALA A 74 17.92 16.27 16.93
C ALA A 74 16.65 15.44 16.64
N HIS A 75 15.60 16.08 16.13
CA HIS A 75 14.38 15.39 15.71
C HIS A 75 14.62 14.42 14.54
N LEU A 76 15.37 14.82 13.50
CA LEU A 76 15.70 13.95 12.36
C LEU A 76 16.53 12.73 12.78
N VAL A 77 17.49 12.91 13.71
CA VAL A 77 18.21 11.78 14.31
C VAL A 77 17.25 10.86 15.07
N GLN A 78 16.28 11.41 15.81
CA GLN A 78 15.28 10.59 16.50
C GLN A 78 14.40 9.82 15.51
N VAL A 79 14.00 10.43 14.40
CA VAL A 79 13.24 9.76 13.33
C VAL A 79 14.05 8.64 12.70
N SER A 80 15.35 8.86 12.43
CA SER A 80 16.26 7.82 11.95
C SER A 80 16.35 6.63 12.92
N LYS A 81 16.50 6.90 14.22
CA LYS A 81 16.50 5.87 15.26
C LYS A 81 15.19 5.11 15.33
N ASN A 82 14.05 5.77 15.11
CA ASN A 82 12.76 5.10 15.04
C ASN A 82 12.69 4.13 13.86
N TYR A 83 13.13 4.53 12.66
CA TYR A 83 13.21 3.60 11.51
C TYR A 83 14.08 2.37 11.82
N ARG A 84 15.27 2.59 12.38
CA ARG A 84 16.17 1.49 12.78
C ARG A 84 15.55 0.58 13.84
N SER A 85 14.81 1.13 14.78
CA SER A 85 14.08 0.33 15.78
C SER A 85 13.02 -0.56 15.11
N VAL A 86 12.31 -0.05 14.11
CA VAL A 86 11.33 -0.85 13.34
C VAL A 86 12.03 -1.96 12.55
N ILE A 87 13.18 -1.67 11.90
CA ILE A 87 13.97 -2.69 11.20
C ILE A 87 14.38 -3.81 12.17
N ARG A 88 14.92 -3.46 13.34
CA ARG A 88 15.35 -4.45 14.35
C ARG A 88 14.20 -5.28 14.90
N ALA A 89 13.08 -4.65 15.23
CA ALA A 89 11.90 -5.38 15.68
C ALA A 89 11.42 -6.38 14.61
N CYS A 90 11.49 -6.00 13.33
CA CYS A 90 11.16 -6.89 12.22
C CYS A 90 12.19 -8.03 12.06
N MET A 91 13.49 -7.75 12.22
CA MET A 91 14.54 -8.78 12.20
C MET A 91 14.32 -9.82 13.31
N GLU A 92 14.07 -9.38 14.54
CA GLU A 92 13.81 -10.28 15.67
C GLU A 92 12.55 -11.13 15.44
N ASP A 93 11.48 -10.55 14.90
CA ASP A 93 10.27 -11.28 14.55
C ASP A 93 10.55 -12.34 13.46
N MET A 94 11.39 -12.03 12.47
CA MET A 94 11.81 -13.00 11.44
C MET A 94 12.72 -14.10 12.00
N HIS A 95 13.66 -13.78 12.89
CA HIS A 95 14.46 -14.80 13.59
C HIS A 95 13.57 -15.76 14.40
N ARG A 96 12.58 -15.22 15.12
CA ARG A 96 11.61 -16.03 15.87
C ARG A 96 10.78 -16.91 14.92
N ALA A 97 10.34 -16.38 13.79
CA ALA A 97 9.61 -17.14 12.78
C ALA A 97 10.48 -18.25 12.13
N ALA A 98 11.76 -17.96 11.86
CA ALA A 98 12.72 -18.93 11.34
C ALA A 98 12.96 -20.08 12.31
N ALA A 99 13.08 -19.78 13.62
CA ALA A 99 13.26 -20.79 14.66
C ALA A 99 12.01 -21.64 14.92
N ALA A 100 10.82 -21.08 14.75
CA ALA A 100 9.55 -21.79 14.94
C ALA A 100 9.18 -22.71 13.75
N THR A 101 9.73 -22.44 12.58
CA THR A 101 9.40 -23.12 11.33
C THR A 101 10.17 -24.43 11.19
N ARG A 102 9.46 -25.51 10.81
CA ARG A 102 10.06 -26.83 10.54
C ARG A 102 10.34 -27.08 9.05
N ASP A 103 9.84 -26.21 8.18
CA ASP A 103 10.04 -26.28 6.72
C ASP A 103 11.41 -25.66 6.35
N PRO A 104 12.35 -26.44 5.78
CA PRO A 104 13.66 -25.94 5.39
C PRO A 104 13.63 -24.82 4.35
N ALA A 105 12.65 -24.83 3.43
CA ALA A 105 12.57 -23.81 2.38
C ALA A 105 12.15 -22.45 2.96
N LEU A 106 11.16 -22.46 3.83
CA LEU A 106 10.68 -21.26 4.51
C LEU A 106 11.72 -20.75 5.53
N HIS A 107 12.45 -21.64 6.19
CA HIS A 107 13.58 -21.27 7.05
C HIS A 107 14.68 -20.53 6.26
N SER A 108 15.08 -21.08 5.10
CA SER A 108 16.05 -20.42 4.21
C SER A 108 15.55 -19.04 3.75
N GLN A 109 14.27 -18.92 3.39
CA GLN A 109 13.68 -17.63 3.00
C GLN A 109 13.76 -16.60 4.14
N TYR A 110 13.43 -16.97 5.37
CA TYR A 110 13.56 -16.05 6.51
C TYR A 110 15.00 -15.67 6.79
N SER A 111 15.95 -16.61 6.68
CA SER A 111 17.38 -16.33 6.86
C SER A 111 17.87 -15.30 5.85
N THR A 112 17.53 -15.46 4.56
CA THR A 112 17.87 -14.50 3.51
C THR A 112 17.32 -13.10 3.84
N GLN A 113 16.07 -13.02 4.29
CA GLN A 113 15.43 -11.74 4.60
C GLN A 113 16.04 -11.06 5.83
N VAL A 114 16.44 -11.84 6.83
CA VAL A 114 17.21 -11.32 7.99
C VAL A 114 18.52 -10.71 7.52
N SER A 115 19.28 -11.38 6.66
CA SER A 115 20.54 -10.83 6.12
C SER A 115 20.30 -9.51 5.38
N ILE A 116 19.23 -9.42 4.58
CA ILE A 116 18.85 -8.19 3.87
C ILE A 116 18.51 -7.07 4.87
N LEU A 117 17.70 -7.33 5.90
CA LEU A 117 17.38 -6.32 6.91
C LEU A 117 18.59 -5.90 7.74
N SER A 118 19.53 -6.82 8.01
CA SER A 118 20.79 -6.51 8.69
C SER A 118 21.63 -5.55 7.85
N ALA A 119 21.78 -5.83 6.54
CA ALA A 119 22.44 -4.94 5.61
C ALA A 119 21.75 -3.56 5.53
N MET A 120 20.41 -3.52 5.50
CA MET A 120 19.65 -2.27 5.56
C MET A 120 19.95 -1.50 6.84
N GLU A 121 19.91 -2.14 8.01
CA GLU A 121 20.19 -1.47 9.28
C GLU A 121 21.61 -0.92 9.34
N LEU A 122 22.57 -1.68 8.83
CA LEU A 122 23.99 -1.32 8.73
C LEU A 122 24.21 -0.07 7.87
N ILE A 123 23.67 -0.08 6.64
CA ILE A 123 23.77 1.06 5.72
C ILE A 123 23.04 2.28 6.30
N TRP A 124 21.85 2.08 6.86
CA TRP A 124 21.06 3.16 7.45
C TRP A 124 21.78 3.80 8.63
N ASN A 125 22.36 3.01 9.53
CA ASN A 125 23.13 3.49 10.67
C ASN A 125 24.35 4.30 10.22
N LEU A 126 25.06 3.82 9.18
CA LEU A 126 26.19 4.58 8.62
C LEU A 126 25.73 5.92 8.05
N CYS A 127 24.63 5.92 7.28
CA CYS A 127 24.05 7.15 6.74
C CYS A 127 23.56 8.11 7.84
N GLU A 128 23.00 7.58 8.93
CA GLU A 128 22.64 8.37 10.12
C GLU A 128 23.86 9.09 10.69
N ILE A 129 24.97 8.37 10.89
CA ILE A 129 26.21 8.92 11.47
C ILE A 129 26.84 9.98 10.55
N LEU A 130 26.99 9.65 9.26
CA LEU A 130 27.71 10.48 8.29
C LEU A 130 26.90 11.69 7.82
N PHE A 131 25.62 11.50 7.52
CA PHE A 131 24.81 12.51 6.84
C PHE A 131 23.78 13.20 7.76
N VAL A 132 23.09 12.45 8.63
CA VAL A 132 21.99 13.00 9.45
C VAL A 132 22.54 13.65 10.74
N GLU A 133 23.28 12.90 11.54
CA GLU A 133 23.96 13.41 12.73
C GLU A 133 25.19 14.24 12.35
N ALA A 134 25.82 13.96 11.20
CA ALA A 134 27.00 14.66 10.69
C ALA A 134 27.99 14.99 11.83
N ALA A 135 28.44 13.93 12.50
CA ALA A 135 29.23 14.03 13.72
C ALA A 135 30.58 14.71 13.43
N ALA A 136 31.05 15.57 14.35
CA ALA A 136 32.39 16.13 14.28
C ALA A 136 33.46 15.02 14.47
N ALA A 137 34.68 15.21 13.98
CA ALA A 137 35.68 14.13 13.86
C ALA A 137 35.93 13.31 15.15
N GLY A 138 35.96 13.94 16.33
CA GLY A 138 36.13 13.24 17.61
C GLY A 138 34.95 12.31 17.93
N PRO A 139 33.72 12.82 18.09
CA PRO A 139 32.52 11.98 18.24
C PRO A 139 32.28 11.02 17.08
N LEU A 140 32.65 11.37 15.85
CA LEU A 140 32.51 10.52 14.66
C LEU A 140 33.27 9.21 14.82
N LEU A 141 34.54 9.26 15.26
CA LEU A 141 35.33 8.04 15.48
C LEU A 141 34.64 7.11 16.48
N LEU A 142 34.15 7.64 17.60
CA LEU A 142 33.45 6.84 18.61
C LEU A 142 32.19 6.19 18.03
N ARG A 143 31.40 6.96 17.27
CA ARG A 143 30.18 6.44 16.65
C ARG A 143 30.48 5.39 15.58
N LEU A 144 31.56 5.53 14.82
CA LEU A 144 32.00 4.51 13.86
C LEU A 144 32.49 3.25 14.56
N LEU A 145 33.21 3.36 15.68
CA LEU A 145 33.59 2.20 16.48
C LEU A 145 32.36 1.49 17.06
N ASP A 146 31.40 2.24 17.60
CA ASP A 146 30.12 1.68 18.06
C ASP A 146 29.33 1.05 16.91
N TRP A 147 29.37 1.64 15.71
CA TRP A 147 28.77 1.08 14.49
C TRP A 147 29.39 -0.27 14.12
N ILE A 148 30.73 -0.38 14.05
CA ILE A 148 31.39 -1.66 13.75
C ILE A 148 31.01 -2.72 14.80
N ARG A 149 31.05 -2.37 16.09
CA ARG A 149 30.72 -3.31 17.18
C ARG A 149 29.28 -3.81 17.13
N LEU A 150 28.33 -2.96 16.74
CA LEU A 150 26.92 -3.32 16.62
C LEU A 150 26.63 -4.26 15.45
N HIS A 151 27.44 -4.22 14.39
CA HIS A 151 27.19 -4.98 13.16
C HIS A 151 28.09 -6.20 13.00
N VAL A 152 29.22 -6.27 13.71
CA VAL A 152 30.18 -7.36 13.73
C VAL A 152 30.03 -8.12 15.06
N CYS A 153 29.00 -8.96 15.18
CA CYS A 153 28.55 -9.53 16.46
C CYS A 153 29.18 -10.89 16.84
N ASP A 154 29.80 -11.60 15.91
CA ASP A 154 30.22 -13.00 16.14
C ASP A 154 31.47 -13.17 16.99
N VAL A 155 32.15 -12.05 17.25
CA VAL A 155 33.35 -11.97 18.07
C VAL A 155 33.11 -12.51 19.47
N ASP A 156 31.98 -12.19 20.08
CA ASP A 156 31.67 -12.63 21.44
C ASP A 156 31.43 -14.15 21.53
N SER A 157 31.08 -14.80 20.42
CA SER A 157 31.01 -16.26 20.32
C SER A 157 32.42 -16.87 20.19
N MET A 158 33.24 -16.31 19.29
CA MET A 158 34.63 -16.73 19.10
C MET A 158 35.47 -16.56 20.38
N VAL A 159 35.26 -15.46 21.11
CA VAL A 159 35.91 -15.18 22.40
C VAL A 159 35.53 -16.24 23.43
N ARG A 160 34.25 -16.63 23.50
CA ARG A 160 33.79 -17.70 24.40
C ARG A 160 34.46 -19.03 24.08
N GLU A 161 34.58 -19.38 22.80
CA GLU A 161 35.26 -20.60 22.37
C GLU A 161 36.75 -20.59 22.77
N VAL A 162 37.47 -19.50 22.46
CA VAL A 162 38.89 -19.33 22.82
C VAL A 162 39.12 -19.39 24.33
N LEU A 163 38.28 -18.72 25.12
CA LEU A 163 38.41 -18.68 26.58
C LEU A 163 37.99 -19.99 27.25
N SER A 164 37.15 -20.80 26.60
CA SER A 164 36.77 -22.13 27.09
C SER A 164 37.84 -23.19 26.87
N SER A 165 38.83 -22.91 26.00
CA SER A 165 39.95 -23.81 25.73
C SER A 165 40.92 -23.88 26.92
N GLU A 166 41.49 -25.07 27.16
CA GLU A 166 42.50 -25.28 28.21
C GLU A 166 43.74 -24.39 28.04
N ASN A 167 44.08 -24.03 26.79
CA ASN A 167 45.19 -23.12 26.47
C ASN A 167 44.74 -22.07 25.45
N PRO A 168 44.18 -20.93 25.90
CA PRO A 168 43.67 -19.89 25.01
C PRO A 168 44.70 -19.37 24.01
N SER A 169 45.96 -19.24 24.44
CA SER A 169 47.09 -18.78 23.61
C SER A 169 47.40 -19.65 22.39
N LYS A 170 47.10 -20.95 22.48
CA LYS A 170 47.36 -21.92 21.40
C LYS A 170 46.10 -22.22 20.59
N HIS A 171 44.99 -21.58 20.91
CA HIS A 171 43.74 -21.79 20.20
C HIS A 171 43.85 -21.27 18.77
N LYS A 172 43.26 -21.98 17.80
CA LYS A 172 43.32 -21.63 16.37
C LYS A 172 42.77 -20.23 16.07
N LEU A 173 41.77 -19.81 16.85
CA LEU A 173 41.09 -18.53 16.69
C LEU A 173 41.69 -17.40 17.56
N PHE A 174 42.75 -17.65 18.33
CA PHE A 174 43.27 -16.66 19.28
C PHE A 174 43.66 -15.34 18.60
N TRP A 175 44.52 -15.41 17.57
CA TRP A 175 44.96 -14.22 16.85
C TRP A 175 43.82 -13.56 16.07
N ASN A 176 42.91 -14.34 15.47
CA ASN A 176 41.71 -13.80 14.83
C ASN A 176 40.88 -12.95 15.80
N VAL A 177 40.69 -13.40 17.05
CA VAL A 177 39.96 -12.62 18.06
C VAL A 177 40.72 -11.34 18.44
N VAL A 178 42.04 -11.40 18.56
CA VAL A 178 42.86 -10.20 18.84
C VAL A 178 42.77 -9.20 17.69
N ASP A 179 42.93 -9.65 16.44
CA ASP A 179 42.85 -8.80 15.25
C ASP A 179 41.48 -8.13 15.16
N VAL A 180 40.40 -8.89 15.40
CA VAL A 180 39.04 -8.36 15.40
C VAL A 180 38.82 -7.34 16.53
N PHE A 181 39.34 -7.57 17.74
CA PHE A 181 39.25 -6.59 18.82
C PHE A 181 39.97 -5.29 18.50
N VAL A 182 41.14 -5.36 17.86
CA VAL A 182 41.89 -4.17 17.42
C VAL A 182 41.10 -3.42 16.35
N LEU A 183 40.53 -4.13 15.36
CA LEU A 183 39.70 -3.54 14.30
C LEU A 183 38.39 -2.93 14.84
N GLN A 184 37.79 -3.49 15.89
CA GLN A 184 36.64 -2.93 16.60
C GLN A 184 36.99 -1.79 17.58
N GLY A 185 38.28 -1.45 17.71
CA GLY A 185 38.79 -0.51 18.69
C GLY A 185 38.52 -0.92 20.15
N ARG A 186 38.35 -2.22 20.44
CA ARG A 186 38.26 -2.79 21.79
C ARG A 186 39.67 -3.03 22.35
N MET A 187 40.47 -1.96 22.40
CA MET A 187 41.90 -2.03 22.72
C MET A 187 42.16 -2.66 24.09
N ASP A 188 41.35 -2.36 25.10
CA ASP A 188 41.52 -2.93 26.44
C ASP A 188 41.34 -4.46 26.49
N GLU A 189 40.43 -4.99 25.66
CA GLU A 189 40.18 -6.43 25.60
C GLU A 189 41.26 -7.15 24.79
N ALA A 190 41.72 -6.54 23.70
CA ALA A 190 42.89 -7.01 22.95
C ALA A 190 44.12 -7.08 23.87
N ARG A 191 44.39 -6.02 24.63
CA ARG A 191 45.47 -5.96 25.63
C ARG A 191 45.33 -7.04 26.69
N HIS A 192 44.13 -7.26 27.21
CA HIS A 192 43.89 -8.32 28.19
C HIS A 192 44.18 -9.72 27.62
N LEU A 193 43.79 -10.04 26.39
CA LEU A 193 44.13 -11.32 25.75
C LEU A 193 45.63 -11.45 25.47
N LEU A 194 46.26 -10.39 24.96
CA LEU A 194 47.70 -10.35 24.70
C LEU A 194 48.52 -10.52 25.98
N SER A 195 48.05 -10.04 27.14
CA SER A 195 48.72 -10.23 28.43
C SER A 195 48.85 -11.71 28.83
N LYS A 196 47.87 -12.54 28.44
CA LYS A 196 47.90 -14.00 28.68
C LYS A 196 48.96 -14.66 27.83
N GLU A 197 49.11 -14.25 26.58
CA GLU A 197 50.17 -14.75 25.71
C GLU A 197 51.56 -14.24 26.14
N ALA A 198 51.67 -12.99 26.59
CA ALA A 198 52.91 -12.46 27.15
C ALA A 198 53.39 -13.25 28.38
N SER A 199 52.46 -13.77 29.19
CA SER A 199 52.78 -14.65 30.32
C SER A 199 53.21 -16.06 29.89
N ALA A 200 52.69 -16.55 28.75
CA ALA A 200 53.03 -17.86 28.20
C ALA A 200 54.36 -17.85 27.43
N ASN A 201 54.75 -16.70 26.85
CA ASN A 201 55.97 -16.56 26.07
C ASN A 201 56.83 -15.35 26.53
N PRO A 202 57.69 -15.53 27.55
CA PRO A 202 58.52 -14.45 28.11
C PRO A 202 59.53 -13.85 27.13
N THR A 203 59.92 -14.58 26.07
CA THR A 203 60.92 -14.13 25.09
C THR A 203 60.45 -12.93 24.27
N SER A 204 59.14 -12.76 24.12
CA SER A 204 58.50 -11.69 23.34
C SER A 204 57.98 -10.54 24.21
N MET A 205 58.29 -10.53 25.51
CA MET A 205 57.68 -9.61 26.48
C MET A 205 57.99 -8.13 26.24
N SER A 206 59.17 -7.82 25.70
CA SER A 206 59.51 -6.44 25.29
C SER A 206 58.63 -5.94 24.16
N MET A 207 58.34 -6.79 23.16
CA MET A 207 57.44 -6.46 22.05
C MET A 207 56.00 -6.28 22.53
N TYR A 208 55.50 -7.17 23.40
CA TYR A 208 54.17 -7.01 24.02
C TYR A 208 54.03 -5.69 24.77
N LYS A 209 55.05 -5.25 25.53
CA LYS A 209 55.00 -3.97 26.24
C LYS A 209 54.91 -2.77 25.30
N VAL A 210 55.64 -2.80 24.19
CA VAL A 210 55.56 -1.74 23.16
C VAL A 210 54.17 -1.71 22.54
N LEU A 211 53.64 -2.88 22.17
CA LEU A 211 52.31 -2.99 21.56
C LEU A 211 51.20 -2.57 22.53
N ASP A 212 51.30 -2.94 23.82
CA ASP A 212 50.38 -2.53 24.88
C ASP A 212 50.36 -1.01 25.08
N ASP A 213 51.54 -0.37 25.08
CA ASP A 213 51.68 1.09 25.19
C ASP A 213 51.08 1.81 23.97
N LEU A 214 51.31 1.29 22.75
CA LEU A 214 50.70 1.83 21.53
C LEU A 214 49.17 1.73 21.57
N MET A 215 48.61 0.60 22.00
CA MET A 215 47.16 0.41 22.13
C MET A 215 46.56 1.32 23.22
N MET A 216 47.25 1.49 24.35
CA MET A 216 46.81 2.35 25.45
C MET A 216 46.81 3.84 25.06
N LYS A 217 47.78 4.26 24.25
CA LYS A 217 47.95 5.66 23.81
C LYS A 217 47.06 6.05 22.63
N MET A 218 46.28 5.13 22.07
CA MET A 218 45.40 5.41 20.94
C MET A 218 44.50 6.63 21.25
N PRO A 219 44.57 7.72 20.46
CA PRO A 219 43.80 8.92 20.73
C PRO A 219 42.29 8.69 20.51
N LEU A 220 41.48 8.87 21.56
CA LEU A 220 40.02 8.83 21.50
C LEU A 220 39.44 10.22 21.85
N GLY A 221 38.63 10.78 20.95
CA GLY A 221 38.25 12.20 20.92
C GLY A 221 37.05 12.59 21.78
N ASN A 222 37.08 12.36 23.11
CA ASN A 222 35.90 12.64 23.95
C ASN A 222 35.79 14.11 24.42
N THR A 223 36.91 14.83 24.62
CA THR A 223 36.91 16.16 25.27
C THR A 223 37.90 17.18 24.68
N GLN A 224 38.64 16.80 23.64
CA GLN A 224 39.74 17.60 23.08
C GLN A 224 39.26 18.40 21.87
N THR A 225 39.94 19.51 21.58
CA THR A 225 39.70 20.25 20.33
C THR A 225 40.15 19.41 19.12
N LEU A 226 39.58 19.68 17.94
CA LEU A 226 39.91 18.95 16.70
C LEU A 226 41.43 18.95 16.43
N THR A 227 42.06 20.11 16.59
CA THR A 227 43.50 20.30 16.35
C THR A 227 44.36 19.53 17.35
N GLU A 228 43.98 19.48 18.63
CA GLU A 228 44.69 18.67 19.64
C GLU A 228 44.60 17.18 19.34
N LEU A 229 43.42 16.72 18.90
CA LEU A 229 43.21 15.33 18.52
C LEU A 229 44.03 14.98 17.29
N GLU A 230 44.03 15.83 16.25
CA GLU A 230 44.84 15.65 15.03
C GLU A 230 46.34 15.57 15.34
N LEU A 231 46.85 16.45 16.21
CA LEU A 231 48.26 16.44 16.60
C LEU A 231 48.63 15.16 17.37
N LYS A 232 47.79 14.72 18.31
CA LYS A 232 48.02 13.45 19.03
C LYS A 232 47.92 12.26 18.10
N TRP A 233 46.99 12.27 17.16
CA TRP A 233 46.83 11.23 16.15
C TRP A 233 48.06 11.14 15.26
N GLN A 234 48.55 12.28 14.75
CA GLN A 234 49.79 12.33 13.95
C GLN A 234 50.99 11.80 14.74
N HIS A 235 51.15 12.23 15.99
CA HIS A 235 52.27 11.76 16.82
C HIS A 235 52.20 10.25 17.08
N TRP A 236 51.04 9.74 17.49
CA TRP A 236 50.82 8.31 17.72
C TRP A 236 51.04 7.49 16.44
N HIS A 237 50.57 7.99 15.29
CA HIS A 237 50.75 7.36 13.99
C HIS A 237 52.23 7.33 13.56
N GLU A 238 53.00 8.39 13.83
CA GLU A 238 54.46 8.41 13.65
C GLU A 238 55.18 7.41 14.57
N GLU A 239 54.75 7.27 15.83
CA GLU A 239 55.29 6.25 16.75
C GLU A 239 55.05 4.83 16.21
N CYS A 240 53.83 4.50 15.76
CA CYS A 240 53.52 3.22 15.12
C CYS A 240 54.41 2.97 13.89
N GLN A 241 54.58 3.99 13.03
CA GLN A 241 55.44 3.89 11.86
C GLN A 241 56.91 3.63 12.23
N ARG A 242 57.41 4.30 13.29
CA ARG A 242 58.79 4.15 13.74
C ARG A 242 59.07 2.72 14.19
N TYR A 243 58.20 2.15 15.02
CA TYR A 243 58.39 0.77 15.50
C TYR A 243 58.37 -0.28 14.39
N LEU A 244 57.56 -0.07 13.34
CA LEU A 244 57.56 -0.91 12.13
C LEU A 244 58.85 -0.76 11.32
N ARG A 245 59.34 0.47 11.10
CA ARG A 245 60.60 0.74 10.38
C ARG A 245 61.81 0.18 11.11
N ASP A 246 61.82 0.25 12.44
CA ASP A 246 62.88 -0.27 13.30
C ASP A 246 62.88 -1.81 13.35
N GLY A 247 61.89 -2.48 12.76
CA GLY A 247 61.79 -3.95 12.75
C GLY A 247 61.50 -4.55 14.13
N THR A 248 60.92 -3.76 15.05
CA THR A 248 60.70 -4.14 16.46
C THR A 248 59.92 -5.45 16.59
N PHE A 249 58.98 -5.71 15.67
CA PHE A 249 58.09 -6.86 15.67
C PHE A 249 58.48 -7.97 14.69
N ALA A 250 59.62 -7.87 13.99
CA ALA A 250 60.00 -8.78 12.89
C ALA A 250 60.10 -10.27 13.30
N SER A 251 60.23 -10.56 14.60
CA SER A 251 60.27 -11.91 15.14
C SER A 251 58.89 -12.53 15.42
N ASN A 252 57.82 -11.73 15.41
CA ASN A 252 56.44 -12.19 15.57
C ASN A 252 55.52 -11.56 14.49
N PRO A 253 55.20 -12.32 13.43
CA PRO A 253 54.38 -11.84 12.32
C PRO A 253 53.00 -11.30 12.75
N HIS A 254 52.39 -11.88 13.79
CA HIS A 254 51.07 -11.45 14.26
C HIS A 254 51.11 -10.07 14.91
N MET A 255 52.11 -9.80 15.76
CA MET A 255 52.31 -8.47 16.34
C MET A 255 52.64 -7.41 15.28
N GLU A 256 53.44 -7.79 14.29
CA GLU A 256 53.76 -6.93 13.17
C GLU A 256 52.50 -6.59 12.36
N SER A 257 51.60 -7.57 12.15
CA SER A 257 50.29 -7.36 11.51
C SER A 257 49.45 -6.38 12.32
N ILE A 258 49.30 -6.60 13.63
CA ILE A 258 48.54 -5.70 14.50
C ILE A 258 49.12 -4.27 14.45
N CYS A 259 50.44 -4.11 14.47
CA CYS A 259 51.05 -2.79 14.38
C CYS A 259 50.84 -2.15 13.00
N LYS A 260 50.81 -2.93 11.90
CA LYS A 260 50.44 -2.46 10.55
C LYS A 260 48.98 -2.01 10.49
N VAL A 261 48.08 -2.71 11.19
CA VAL A 261 46.67 -2.32 11.34
C VAL A 261 46.54 -1.01 12.10
N LEU A 262 47.19 -0.88 13.26
CA LEU A 262 47.20 0.36 14.04
C LEU A 262 47.76 1.55 13.25
N TRP A 263 48.79 1.32 12.43
CA TRP A 263 49.35 2.34 11.55
C TRP A 263 48.45 2.68 10.35
N GLY A 264 47.46 1.87 10.01
CA GLY A 264 46.51 2.14 8.94
C GLY A 264 46.92 1.60 7.55
N HIS A 265 47.91 0.72 7.46
CA HIS A 265 48.46 0.26 6.16
C HIS A 265 47.62 -0.82 5.46
N CYS A 266 46.68 -1.46 6.17
CA CYS A 266 45.91 -2.62 5.66
C CYS A 266 44.41 -2.61 6.00
N VAL A 267 43.85 -1.46 6.39
CA VAL A 267 42.50 -1.38 6.99
C VAL A 267 41.40 -1.93 6.08
N LEU A 268 41.45 -1.67 4.76
CA LEU A 268 40.39 -2.08 3.84
C LEU A 268 40.38 -3.59 3.55
N GLN A 269 41.55 -4.22 3.40
CA GLN A 269 41.65 -5.62 3.02
C GLN A 269 41.35 -6.55 4.20
N GLU A 270 41.68 -6.13 5.42
CA GLU A 270 41.37 -6.88 6.65
C GLU A 270 39.97 -6.60 7.20
N LEU A 271 39.40 -5.39 7.01
CA LEU A 271 37.97 -5.15 7.27
C LEU A 271 37.09 -6.06 6.41
N HIS A 272 37.43 -6.26 5.13
CA HIS A 272 36.73 -7.18 4.25
C HIS A 272 36.76 -8.62 4.80
N VAL A 273 37.88 -9.07 5.38
CA VAL A 273 37.99 -10.38 6.04
C VAL A 273 37.16 -10.47 7.33
N VAL A 274 37.07 -9.40 8.11
CA VAL A 274 36.27 -9.38 9.36
C VAL A 274 34.76 -9.30 9.07
N ILE A 275 34.35 -8.53 8.07
CA ILE A 275 32.96 -8.45 7.62
C ILE A 275 32.55 -9.78 6.97
N SER A 276 33.41 -10.39 6.16
CA SER A 276 33.20 -11.71 5.56
C SER A 276 32.98 -12.81 6.61
N ASN A 277 33.70 -12.78 7.74
CA ASN A 277 33.52 -13.78 8.81
C ASN A 277 32.29 -13.55 9.71
N CYS A 278 31.58 -12.42 9.59
CA CYS A 278 30.40 -12.12 10.41
C CYS A 278 29.10 -12.40 9.65
N HIS A 279 28.70 -13.67 9.60
CA HIS A 279 27.35 -14.15 9.26
C HIS A 279 26.66 -13.61 7.98
N MET A 280 27.43 -13.08 7.01
CA MET A 280 26.93 -12.68 5.69
C MET A 280 27.21 -13.75 4.63
N ASP A 281 27.00 -15.03 4.97
CA ASP A 281 27.14 -16.18 4.05
C ASP A 281 26.28 -16.07 2.78
N LEU A 282 25.31 -15.17 2.73
CA LEU A 282 24.47 -14.94 1.54
C LEU A 282 25.03 -13.88 0.57
N PHE A 283 26.05 -13.12 0.97
CA PHE A 283 26.78 -12.23 0.08
C PHE A 283 28.12 -12.82 -0.37
N LEU A 284 28.63 -13.83 0.34
CA LEU A 284 29.84 -14.59 0.00
C LEU A 284 29.62 -15.53 -1.19
N GLY A 285 29.69 -14.98 -2.39
CA GLY A 285 30.16 -15.73 -3.55
C GLY A 285 31.68 -15.79 -3.54
N GLU A 286 32.26 -16.99 -3.66
CA GLU A 286 33.70 -17.19 -3.89
C GLU A 286 34.12 -16.61 -5.26
N GLU A 287 34.12 -15.29 -5.46
CA GLU A 287 34.65 -14.69 -6.68
C GLU A 287 34.87 -13.16 -6.54
N SER A 288 36.14 -12.77 -6.38
CA SER A 288 36.91 -11.59 -6.87
C SER A 288 36.24 -10.25 -7.29
N SER A 289 34.96 -10.01 -7.00
CA SER A 289 34.24 -8.76 -7.27
C SER A 289 33.77 -8.15 -5.95
N PRO A 290 33.86 -6.82 -5.78
CA PRO A 290 33.37 -6.18 -4.57
C PRO A 290 31.87 -6.43 -4.44
N GLU A 291 31.45 -6.98 -3.30
CA GLU A 291 30.05 -7.28 -3.04
C GLU A 291 29.20 -5.98 -3.10
N PRO A 292 27.89 -6.06 -3.43
CA PRO A 292 27.05 -4.87 -3.54
C PRO A 292 27.05 -4.02 -2.27
N LEU A 293 27.15 -4.66 -1.10
CA LEU A 293 27.24 -3.97 0.19
C LEU A 293 28.52 -3.14 0.32
N ASP A 294 29.68 -3.72 -0.02
CA ASP A 294 30.97 -3.01 0.04
C ASP A 294 30.97 -1.77 -0.86
N THR A 295 30.40 -1.89 -2.05
CA THR A 295 30.26 -0.76 -2.98
C THR A 295 29.42 0.36 -2.38
N ILE A 296 28.33 0.02 -1.67
CA ILE A 296 27.47 1.00 -0.99
C ILE A 296 28.21 1.67 0.18
N LEU A 297 28.93 0.90 0.99
CA LEU A 297 29.67 1.42 2.15
C LEU A 297 30.81 2.34 1.70
N MET A 298 31.56 1.95 0.67
CA MET A 298 32.60 2.78 0.09
C MET A 298 32.03 4.09 -0.45
N ALA A 299 30.92 4.04 -1.20
CA ALA A 299 30.24 5.25 -1.68
C ALA A 299 29.78 6.16 -0.52
N ALA A 300 29.32 5.58 0.60
CA ALA A 300 28.96 6.36 1.78
C ALA A 300 30.17 7.05 2.42
N PHE A 301 31.30 6.35 2.55
CA PHE A 301 32.56 6.92 3.06
C PHE A 301 33.18 7.96 2.12
N GLU A 302 32.97 7.84 0.81
CA GLU A 302 33.34 8.83 -0.20
C GLU A 302 32.37 10.03 -0.25
N PHE A 303 31.33 10.03 0.59
CA PHE A 303 30.28 11.06 0.64
C PHE A 303 29.46 11.19 -0.67
N GLU A 304 29.41 10.13 -1.48
CA GLU A 304 28.67 10.05 -2.75
C GLU A 304 27.23 9.56 -2.55
N LEU A 305 26.38 10.42 -2.00
CA LEU A 305 25.00 10.07 -1.60
C LEU A 305 24.13 9.53 -2.74
N HIS A 306 24.28 10.08 -3.95
CA HIS A 306 23.52 9.62 -5.11
C HIS A 306 23.88 8.19 -5.52
N GLN A 307 25.16 7.84 -5.38
CA GLN A 307 25.65 6.50 -5.65
C GLN A 307 25.14 5.51 -4.60
N VAL A 308 25.12 5.89 -3.32
CA VAL A 308 24.50 5.10 -2.24
C VAL A 308 23.04 4.76 -2.57
N ILE A 309 22.22 5.76 -2.93
CA ILE A 309 20.80 5.56 -3.25
C ILE A 309 20.63 4.64 -4.47
N LYS A 310 21.44 4.83 -5.51
CA LYS A 310 21.40 4.04 -6.74
C LYS A 310 21.75 2.58 -6.48
N GLU A 311 22.87 2.31 -5.83
CA GLU A 311 23.32 0.95 -5.55
C GLU A 311 22.37 0.24 -4.56
N CYS A 312 21.85 0.96 -3.56
CA CYS A 312 20.78 0.43 -2.71
C CYS A 312 19.51 0.05 -3.50
N SER A 313 19.15 0.81 -4.54
CA SER A 313 17.97 0.51 -5.37
C SER A 313 18.15 -0.76 -6.21
N ILE A 314 19.39 -1.14 -6.50
CA ILE A 314 19.73 -2.33 -7.30
C ILE A 314 19.93 -3.54 -6.38
N ALA A 315 20.67 -3.36 -5.29
CA ALA A 315 21.05 -4.42 -4.37
C ALA A 315 19.91 -4.83 -3.43
N LEU A 316 19.09 -3.88 -3.00
CA LEU A 316 17.95 -4.14 -2.13
C LEU A 316 16.71 -4.27 -3.01
N SER A 317 16.14 -5.48 -3.04
CA SER A 317 15.02 -5.86 -3.91
C SER A 317 13.71 -5.10 -3.65
N ASN A 318 13.64 -4.28 -2.59
CA ASN A 318 12.47 -3.47 -2.28
C ASN A 318 12.74 -1.95 -2.37
N TRP A 319 11.76 -1.22 -2.88
CA TRP A 319 11.79 0.25 -2.93
C TRP A 319 11.63 0.90 -1.56
N TRP A 320 11.29 0.14 -0.52
CA TRP A 320 11.02 0.65 0.82
C TRP A 320 12.23 1.40 1.38
N PHE A 321 13.41 0.77 1.34
CA PHE A 321 14.62 1.34 1.93
C PHE A 321 14.98 2.68 1.29
N VAL A 322 15.07 2.68 -0.05
CA VAL A 322 15.49 3.86 -0.81
C VAL A 322 14.45 4.98 -0.76
N ALA A 323 13.16 4.67 -0.71
CA ALA A 323 12.12 5.69 -0.57
C ALA A 323 12.19 6.41 0.78
N HIS A 324 12.30 5.68 1.90
CA HIS A 324 12.32 6.27 3.24
C HIS A 324 13.67 6.92 3.58
N LEU A 325 14.79 6.32 3.16
CA LEU A 325 16.10 6.92 3.37
C LEU A 325 16.23 8.23 2.57
N THR A 326 15.82 8.23 1.30
CA THR A 326 15.85 9.44 0.47
C THR A 326 14.92 10.52 1.02
N ASP A 327 13.72 10.16 1.51
CA ASP A 327 12.81 11.10 2.17
C ASP A 327 13.48 11.76 3.40
N LEU A 328 14.10 10.96 4.28
CA LEU A 328 14.83 11.48 5.44
C LEU A 328 15.99 12.41 5.03
N LEU A 329 16.75 12.05 4.01
CA LEU A 329 17.89 12.83 3.50
C LEU A 329 17.44 14.14 2.83
N ASP A 330 16.30 14.14 2.15
CA ASP A 330 15.69 15.35 1.60
C ASP A 330 15.23 16.29 2.72
N HIS A 331 14.69 15.74 3.81
CA HIS A 331 14.36 16.50 5.02
C HIS A 331 15.58 17.11 5.72
N CYS A 332 16.76 16.49 5.57
CA CYS A 332 18.07 17.04 5.95
C CYS A 332 18.59 18.12 4.99
N LYS A 333 17.93 18.35 3.85
CA LYS A 333 18.33 19.29 2.79
C LYS A 333 19.69 18.97 2.16
N LEU A 334 20.05 17.68 2.13
CA LEU A 334 21.31 17.19 1.55
C LEU A 334 21.18 16.89 0.06
N LEU A 335 19.97 16.59 -0.40
CA LEU A 335 19.70 16.35 -1.81
C LEU A 335 19.40 17.69 -2.49
N GLN A 336 20.15 18.01 -3.53
CA GLN A 336 19.86 19.19 -4.34
C GLN A 336 18.58 18.96 -5.13
N SER A 337 17.67 19.94 -5.11
CA SER A 337 16.40 19.91 -5.86
C SER A 337 16.62 20.16 -7.36
N HIS A 338 17.48 19.37 -8.01
CA HIS A 338 17.54 19.33 -9.46
C HIS A 338 16.44 18.38 -9.91
N ASN A 339 15.49 18.90 -10.68
CA ASN A 339 14.51 18.06 -11.35
C ASN A 339 15.28 17.11 -12.26
N LEU A 340 14.95 15.82 -12.17
CA LEU A 340 15.39 14.84 -13.17
C LEU A 340 14.87 15.31 -14.55
N TYR A 341 15.46 14.80 -15.63
CA TYR A 341 15.04 15.13 -17.01
C TYR A 341 13.54 14.93 -17.27
N PHE A 342 12.84 14.20 -16.40
CA PHE A 342 11.41 13.89 -16.46
C PHE A 342 10.52 14.76 -15.55
N GLY A 343 11.06 15.82 -14.92
CA GLY A 343 10.25 16.83 -14.23
C GLY A 343 9.94 16.57 -12.76
N SER A 344 10.30 15.41 -12.18
CA SER A 344 10.21 15.17 -10.73
C SER A 344 11.59 15.23 -10.05
N ASN A 345 11.59 15.45 -8.74
CA ASN A 345 12.80 15.27 -7.93
C ASN A 345 13.02 13.78 -7.57
N MET A 346 14.24 13.42 -7.19
CA MET A 346 14.62 12.04 -6.85
C MET A 346 13.74 11.44 -5.74
N ARG A 347 13.44 12.24 -4.69
CA ARG A 347 12.58 11.82 -3.58
C ARG A 347 11.21 11.40 -4.09
N GLU A 348 10.57 12.26 -4.89
CA GLU A 348 9.24 12.01 -5.44
C GLU A 348 9.24 10.78 -6.34
N PHE A 349 10.24 10.62 -7.22
CA PHE A 349 10.36 9.42 -8.05
C PHE A 349 10.36 8.12 -7.22
N LEU A 350 11.21 8.05 -6.19
CA LEU A 350 11.33 6.85 -5.37
C LEU A 350 10.09 6.59 -4.51
N LEU A 351 9.44 7.66 -4.01
CA LEU A 351 8.17 7.53 -3.29
C LEU A 351 7.03 7.05 -4.21
N LEU A 352 6.97 7.52 -5.46
CA LEU A 352 5.97 7.08 -6.44
C LEU A 352 6.13 5.60 -6.80
N GLU A 353 7.37 5.14 -7.03
CA GLU A 353 7.65 3.72 -7.31
C GLU A 353 7.28 2.84 -6.11
N TYR A 354 7.68 3.25 -4.89
CA TYR A 354 7.33 2.52 -3.68
C TYR A 354 5.82 2.46 -3.45
N ALA A 355 5.12 3.59 -3.56
CA ALA A 355 3.67 3.66 -3.40
C ALA A 355 2.94 2.80 -4.46
N SER A 356 3.41 2.81 -5.71
CA SER A 356 2.87 1.96 -6.78
C SER A 356 3.04 0.46 -6.47
N GLY A 357 4.17 0.08 -5.88
CA GLY A 357 4.41 -1.27 -5.35
C GLY A 357 3.39 -1.65 -4.26
N LEU A 358 3.14 -0.76 -3.29
CA LEU A 358 2.13 -0.98 -2.24
C LEU A 358 0.70 -1.12 -2.79
N PHE A 359 0.35 -0.34 -3.81
CA PHE A 359 -0.96 -0.38 -4.46
C PHE A 359 -1.27 -1.71 -5.15
N SER A 360 -0.23 -2.40 -5.63
CA SER A 360 -0.36 -3.73 -6.22
C SER A 360 -0.81 -4.77 -5.19
N HIS A 361 -0.54 -4.55 -3.90
CA HIS A 361 -0.89 -5.48 -2.84
C HIS A 361 -2.30 -5.23 -2.26
N HIS A 362 -3.07 -6.31 -2.14
CA HIS A 362 -4.50 -6.28 -1.79
C HIS A 362 -4.85 -5.61 -0.45
N SER A 363 -3.89 -5.51 0.47
CA SER A 363 -4.10 -4.98 1.82
C SER A 363 -3.20 -3.81 2.22
N LEU A 364 -2.23 -3.43 1.37
CA LEU A 364 -1.31 -2.32 1.64
C LEU A 364 -1.63 -1.06 0.83
N TRP A 365 -2.49 -1.16 -0.20
CA TRP A 365 -2.88 -0.04 -1.04
C TRP A 365 -3.35 1.21 -0.28
N GLN A 366 -3.94 1.05 0.92
CA GLN A 366 -4.36 2.18 1.75
C GLN A 366 -3.17 3.03 2.21
N LEU A 367 -2.05 2.39 2.59
CA LEU A 367 -0.83 3.10 2.96
C LEU A 367 -0.27 3.86 1.76
N GLY A 368 -0.33 3.25 0.57
CA GLY A 368 0.13 3.86 -0.68
C GLY A 368 -0.56 5.20 -0.98
N VAL A 369 -1.84 5.36 -0.62
CA VAL A 369 -2.60 6.61 -0.84
C VAL A 369 -1.90 7.77 -0.16
N ASP A 370 -1.53 7.58 1.10
CA ASP A 370 -0.92 8.62 1.91
C ASP A 370 0.50 8.96 1.40
N TYR A 371 1.25 8.01 0.85
CA TYR A 371 2.52 8.31 0.17
C TYR A 371 2.31 9.17 -1.08
N PHE A 372 1.27 8.88 -1.89
CA PHE A 372 0.94 9.71 -3.05
C PHE A 372 0.54 11.14 -2.68
N ASP A 373 -0.14 11.35 -1.54
CA ASP A 373 -0.49 12.70 -1.07
C ASP A 373 0.73 13.57 -0.75
N HIS A 374 1.87 12.96 -0.40
CA HIS A 374 3.12 13.66 -0.08
C HIS A 374 4.07 13.81 -1.29
N CYS A 375 3.59 13.48 -2.50
CA CYS A 375 4.24 13.74 -3.78
C CYS A 375 3.58 14.95 -4.46
N ARG A 376 4.35 16.04 -4.66
CA ARG A 376 3.80 17.36 -5.02
C ARG A 376 3.40 17.49 -6.49
N GLU A 377 4.18 16.93 -7.42
CA GLU A 377 4.01 17.14 -8.85
C GLU A 377 3.09 16.07 -9.46
N TYR A 378 3.38 14.79 -9.20
CA TYR A 378 2.72 13.67 -9.89
C TYR A 378 1.84 12.81 -8.97
N GLY A 379 1.89 13.04 -7.65
CA GLY A 379 1.16 12.23 -6.67
C GLY A 379 -0.34 12.08 -6.96
N ARG A 380 -1.01 13.20 -7.26
CA ARG A 380 -2.46 13.22 -7.56
C ARG A 380 -2.80 12.41 -8.82
N VAL A 381 -2.01 12.57 -9.89
CA VAL A 381 -2.23 11.86 -11.16
C VAL A 381 -2.01 10.37 -10.99
N TYR A 382 -0.97 9.98 -10.24
CA TYR A 382 -0.71 8.58 -9.93
C TYR A 382 -1.83 7.97 -9.09
N LEU A 383 -2.33 8.68 -8.07
CA LEU A 383 -3.44 8.22 -7.26
C LEU A 383 -4.71 8.04 -8.10
N GLU A 384 -5.03 8.99 -8.99
CA GLU A 384 -6.16 8.90 -9.93
C GLU A 384 -6.07 7.65 -10.82
N LEU A 385 -4.88 7.32 -11.34
CA LEU A 385 -4.68 6.14 -12.18
C LEU A 385 -4.76 4.81 -11.40
N HIS A 386 -4.19 4.76 -10.20
CA HIS A 386 -4.10 3.53 -9.42
C HIS A 386 -5.41 3.20 -8.71
N ILE A 387 -6.18 4.21 -8.27
CA ILE A 387 -7.42 3.97 -7.52
C ILE A 387 -8.47 3.24 -8.36
N GLU A 388 -8.53 3.51 -9.66
CA GLU A 388 -9.47 2.85 -10.58
C GLU A 388 -9.12 1.38 -10.83
N ARG A 389 -7.86 0.98 -10.60
CA ARG A 389 -7.39 -0.40 -10.79
C ARG A 389 -7.63 -1.30 -9.57
N ILE A 390 -8.06 -0.73 -8.45
CA ILE A 390 -8.30 -1.50 -7.23
C ILE A 390 -9.45 -2.50 -7.48
N PRO A 391 -9.25 -3.81 -7.23
CA PRO A 391 -10.32 -4.79 -7.42
C PRO A 391 -11.43 -4.59 -6.39
N LEU A 392 -12.60 -4.16 -6.86
CA LEU A 392 -13.81 -3.88 -6.07
C LEU A 392 -14.65 -5.15 -5.89
N ASN A 393 -14.12 -6.09 -5.11
CA ASN A 393 -14.77 -7.39 -4.90
C ASN A 393 -16.00 -7.27 -3.99
N THR A 394 -15.91 -6.46 -2.95
CA THR A 394 -16.96 -6.28 -1.93
C THR A 394 -17.45 -4.84 -1.88
N GLU A 395 -18.70 -4.66 -1.44
CA GLU A 395 -19.31 -3.34 -1.27
C GLU A 395 -18.60 -2.50 -0.20
N GLN A 396 -18.18 -3.13 0.90
CA GLN A 396 -17.38 -2.48 1.94
C GLN A 396 -16.07 -1.91 1.41
N LYS A 397 -15.38 -2.64 0.50
CA LYS A 397 -14.14 -2.15 -0.10
C LYS A 397 -14.43 -0.95 -1.02
N ALA A 398 -15.50 -1.00 -1.81
CA ALA A 398 -15.92 0.13 -2.64
C ALA A 398 -16.24 1.38 -1.81
N LEU A 399 -16.98 1.24 -0.72
CA LEU A 399 -17.28 2.36 0.19
C LEU A 399 -16.01 2.96 0.83
N LYS A 400 -15.02 2.13 1.17
CA LYS A 400 -13.73 2.61 1.67
C LYS A 400 -12.97 3.43 0.62
N VAL A 401 -12.90 2.92 -0.62
CA VAL A 401 -12.26 3.63 -1.74
C VAL A 401 -12.98 4.95 -2.02
N LEU A 402 -14.31 4.95 -2.02
CA LEU A 402 -15.10 6.16 -2.24
C LEU A 402 -14.85 7.22 -1.18
N ARG A 403 -14.82 6.84 0.10
CA ARG A 403 -14.50 7.77 1.18
C ARG A 403 -13.14 8.44 0.98
N ILE A 404 -12.14 7.68 0.54
CA ILE A 404 -10.80 8.19 0.24
C ILE A 404 -10.85 9.21 -0.91
N CYS A 405 -11.58 8.91 -1.98
CA CYS A 405 -11.76 9.80 -3.12
C CYS A 405 -12.56 11.07 -2.77
N GLU A 406 -13.62 10.95 -1.96
CA GLU A 406 -14.45 12.07 -1.51
C GLU A 406 -13.67 13.04 -0.62
N GLN A 407 -12.85 12.52 0.29
CA GLN A 407 -11.95 13.33 1.13
C GLN A 407 -10.92 14.13 0.31
N ARG A 408 -10.60 13.67 -0.90
CA ARG A 408 -9.60 14.29 -1.80
C ARG A 408 -10.25 14.98 -3.02
N HIS A 409 -11.56 15.19 -3.00
CA HIS A 409 -12.32 15.85 -4.07
C HIS A 409 -12.13 15.22 -5.47
N MET A 410 -11.97 13.90 -5.54
CA MET A 410 -11.76 13.13 -6.77
C MET A 410 -13.10 12.75 -7.43
N HIS A 411 -13.84 13.74 -7.91
CA HIS A 411 -15.23 13.57 -8.35
C HIS A 411 -15.40 12.63 -9.55
N GLU A 412 -14.45 12.64 -10.49
CA GLU A 412 -14.50 11.77 -11.67
C GLU A 412 -14.32 10.30 -11.30
N GLN A 413 -13.37 10.01 -10.40
CA GLN A 413 -13.12 8.66 -9.89
C GLN A 413 -14.30 8.16 -9.05
N VAL A 414 -14.91 9.03 -8.22
CA VAL A 414 -16.15 8.71 -7.50
C VAL A 414 -17.25 8.29 -8.47
N ARG A 415 -17.44 9.04 -9.56
CA ARG A 415 -18.44 8.72 -10.60
C ARG A 415 -18.12 7.38 -11.28
N SER A 416 -16.87 7.18 -11.68
CA SER A 416 -16.36 5.96 -12.32
C SER A 416 -16.60 4.73 -11.45
N ILE A 417 -16.18 4.78 -10.18
CA ILE A 417 -16.36 3.70 -9.20
C ILE A 417 -17.84 3.39 -8.97
N CYS A 418 -18.68 4.41 -8.79
CA CYS A 418 -20.12 4.21 -8.60
C CYS A 418 -20.77 3.53 -9.83
N LYS A 419 -20.38 3.91 -11.06
CA LYS A 419 -20.88 3.26 -12.28
C LYS A 419 -20.48 1.78 -12.37
N ILE A 420 -19.23 1.45 -12.04
CA ILE A 420 -18.75 0.06 -12.02
C ILE A 420 -19.56 -0.78 -11.01
N MET A 421 -19.77 -0.25 -9.80
CA MET A 421 -20.54 -0.91 -8.76
C MET A 421 -22.02 -1.04 -9.13
N ALA A 422 -22.61 -0.03 -9.75
CA ALA A 422 -24.00 -0.07 -10.24
C ALA A 422 -24.19 -1.16 -11.29
N MET A 423 -23.28 -1.27 -12.28
CA MET A 423 -23.30 -2.35 -13.26
C MET A 423 -23.12 -3.73 -12.63
N LYS A 424 -22.21 -3.87 -11.66
CA LYS A 424 -21.99 -5.13 -10.94
C LYS A 424 -23.24 -5.56 -10.17
N ALA A 425 -23.90 -4.63 -9.48
CA ALA A 425 -25.15 -4.90 -8.77
C ALA A 425 -26.29 -5.30 -9.72
N LEU A 426 -26.38 -4.63 -10.89
CA LEU A 426 -27.38 -4.94 -11.92
C LEU A 426 -27.18 -6.36 -12.48
N ARG A 427 -25.93 -6.77 -12.75
CA ARG A 427 -25.59 -8.13 -13.20
C ARG A 427 -25.96 -9.19 -12.17
N ASN A 428 -25.86 -8.86 -10.88
CA ASN A 428 -26.25 -9.74 -9.78
C ASN A 428 -27.75 -9.68 -9.44
N ASN A 429 -28.57 -9.03 -10.28
CA ASN A 429 -30.02 -8.85 -10.10
C ASN A 429 -30.41 -8.16 -8.77
N ARG A 430 -29.53 -7.31 -8.22
CA ARG A 430 -29.80 -6.49 -7.03
C ARG A 430 -30.16 -5.07 -7.47
N LEU A 431 -31.44 -4.87 -7.80
CA LEU A 431 -31.92 -3.62 -8.39
C LEU A 431 -31.82 -2.44 -7.41
N GLY A 432 -32.15 -2.62 -6.13
CA GLY A 432 -32.03 -1.56 -5.14
C GLY A 432 -30.58 -1.08 -4.99
N SER A 433 -29.63 -2.01 -4.81
CA SER A 433 -28.21 -1.66 -4.76
C SER A 433 -27.76 -0.95 -6.04
N ALA A 434 -28.15 -1.45 -7.21
CA ALA A 434 -27.80 -0.83 -8.49
C ALA A 434 -28.32 0.62 -8.59
N LEU A 435 -29.56 0.86 -8.16
CA LEU A 435 -30.18 2.19 -8.18
C LEU A 435 -29.46 3.14 -7.22
N SER A 436 -29.17 2.70 -5.99
CA SER A 436 -28.43 3.48 -5.00
C SER A 436 -27.05 3.91 -5.54
N TRP A 437 -26.32 2.99 -6.18
CA TRP A 437 -25.04 3.29 -6.82
C TRP A 437 -25.17 4.25 -8.02
N SER A 438 -26.24 4.13 -8.81
CA SER A 438 -26.53 5.03 -9.93
C SER A 438 -26.83 6.46 -9.48
N ILE A 439 -27.59 6.61 -8.39
CA ILE A 439 -27.93 7.91 -7.80
C ILE A 439 -26.66 8.61 -7.33
N ARG A 440 -25.76 7.88 -6.64
CA ARG A 440 -24.45 8.41 -6.21
C ARG A 440 -23.57 8.81 -7.40
N ALA A 441 -23.61 8.05 -8.49
CA ALA A 441 -22.92 8.41 -9.73
C ALA A 441 -23.51 9.62 -10.45
N LYS A 442 -24.72 10.07 -10.06
CA LYS A 442 -25.53 11.06 -10.81
C LYS A 442 -25.74 10.66 -12.27
N ASP A 443 -25.87 9.36 -12.54
CA ASP A 443 -26.12 8.83 -13.88
C ASP A 443 -27.62 8.70 -14.13
N ALA A 444 -28.20 9.72 -14.78
CA ALA A 444 -29.63 9.78 -15.07
C ALA A 444 -30.09 8.70 -16.06
N ALA A 445 -29.27 8.38 -17.07
CA ALA A 445 -29.60 7.37 -18.06
C ALA A 445 -29.65 5.97 -17.44
N PHE A 446 -28.67 5.65 -16.60
CA PHE A 446 -28.64 4.37 -15.90
C PHE A 446 -29.74 4.27 -14.82
N ALA A 447 -30.06 5.37 -14.14
CA ALA A 447 -31.19 5.43 -13.21
C ALA A 447 -32.52 5.17 -13.90
N THR A 448 -32.73 5.71 -15.11
CA THR A 448 -33.90 5.42 -15.95
C THR A 448 -33.98 3.95 -16.32
N LEU A 449 -32.89 3.35 -16.79
CA LEU A 449 -32.85 1.92 -17.15
C LEU A 449 -33.22 1.01 -15.96
N ILE A 450 -32.70 1.31 -14.77
CA ILE A 450 -33.02 0.52 -13.56
C ILE A 450 -34.48 0.75 -13.15
N SER A 451 -34.97 1.98 -13.26
CA SER A 451 -36.36 2.32 -12.93
C SER A 451 -37.34 1.61 -13.88
N ASP A 452 -37.05 1.54 -15.18
CA ASP A 452 -37.83 0.77 -16.14
C ASP A 452 -37.88 -0.73 -15.77
N ARG A 453 -36.77 -1.27 -15.27
CA ARG A 453 -36.71 -2.66 -14.83
C ARG A 453 -37.55 -2.90 -13.57
N PHE A 454 -37.57 -1.98 -12.61
CA PHE A 454 -38.47 -2.05 -11.44
C PHE A 454 -39.95 -2.05 -11.86
N LEU A 455 -40.32 -1.19 -12.81
CA LEU A 455 -41.69 -1.12 -13.32
C LEU A 455 -42.08 -2.38 -14.08
N LYS A 456 -41.16 -2.95 -14.87
CA LYS A 456 -41.39 -4.22 -15.55
C LYS A 456 -41.58 -5.37 -14.57
N ASP A 457 -40.72 -5.49 -13.55
CA ASP A 457 -40.85 -6.49 -12.50
C ASP A 457 -42.19 -6.34 -11.76
N TYR A 458 -42.66 -5.11 -11.55
CA TYR A 458 -43.99 -4.83 -11.00
C TYR A 458 -45.12 -5.30 -11.92
N CYS A 459 -45.05 -5.03 -13.23
CA CYS A 459 -46.06 -5.52 -14.18
C CYS A 459 -46.16 -7.05 -14.20
N GLU A 460 -45.05 -7.76 -14.01
CA GLU A 460 -45.00 -9.22 -14.04
C GLU A 460 -45.42 -9.87 -12.71
N ARG A 461 -45.10 -9.24 -11.57
CA ARG A 461 -45.27 -9.84 -10.22
C ARG A 461 -46.34 -9.19 -9.35
N GLY A 462 -46.73 -7.95 -9.67
CA GLY A 462 -47.65 -7.13 -8.88
C GLY A 462 -47.06 -6.56 -7.57
N CYS A 463 -45.73 -6.61 -7.39
CA CYS A 463 -45.08 -6.08 -6.19
C CYS A 463 -43.70 -5.51 -6.50
N PHE A 464 -43.26 -4.52 -5.70
CA PHE A 464 -41.92 -3.94 -5.80
C PHE A 464 -40.92 -4.74 -4.96
N SER A 465 -39.72 -4.92 -5.52
CA SER A 465 -38.52 -5.30 -4.78
C SER A 465 -37.91 -4.08 -4.07
N ASP A 466 -37.22 -4.30 -2.94
CA ASP A 466 -36.45 -3.27 -2.22
C ASP A 466 -37.24 -1.97 -1.86
N LEU A 467 -38.42 -2.14 -1.23
CA LEU A 467 -39.35 -1.06 -0.86
C LEU A 467 -38.68 0.09 -0.07
N ASP A 468 -37.84 -0.25 0.91
CA ASP A 468 -37.19 0.71 1.79
C ASP A 468 -36.34 1.73 1.04
N LEU A 469 -35.71 1.32 -0.08
CA LEU A 469 -34.90 2.25 -0.86
C LEU A 469 -35.78 3.25 -1.62
N ILE A 470 -36.84 2.75 -2.26
CA ILE A 470 -37.74 3.56 -3.09
C ILE A 470 -38.48 4.57 -2.19
N ASP A 471 -38.88 4.13 -1.00
CA ASP A 471 -39.54 4.98 0.00
C ASP A 471 -38.62 6.11 0.51
N ASN A 472 -37.29 5.92 0.47
CA ASN A 472 -36.29 6.87 0.96
C ASN A 472 -35.50 7.60 -0.15
N LEU A 473 -36.04 7.71 -1.37
CA LEU A 473 -35.36 8.41 -2.48
C LEU A 473 -35.21 9.93 -2.25
N GLY A 474 -36.12 10.56 -1.51
CA GLY A 474 -36.08 12.00 -1.23
C GLY A 474 -35.88 12.86 -2.49
N PRO A 475 -35.06 13.93 -2.45
CA PRO A 475 -34.76 14.75 -3.62
C PRO A 475 -34.06 14.01 -4.77
N SER A 476 -33.47 12.84 -4.52
CA SER A 476 -32.76 12.06 -5.55
C SER A 476 -33.70 11.50 -6.62
N MET A 477 -35.02 11.48 -6.38
CA MET A 477 -36.00 11.09 -7.40
C MET A 477 -35.94 11.97 -8.65
N LEU A 478 -35.56 13.24 -8.49
CA LEU A 478 -35.45 14.24 -9.56
C LEU A 478 -34.26 14.00 -10.50
N LEU A 479 -33.47 12.95 -10.27
CA LEU A 479 -32.36 12.59 -11.15
C LEU A 479 -32.85 12.19 -12.55
N SER A 480 -34.02 11.56 -12.67
CA SER A 480 -34.66 11.30 -13.95
C SER A 480 -36.17 11.26 -13.83
N ASP A 481 -36.86 11.55 -14.93
CA ASP A 481 -38.33 11.52 -15.01
C ASP A 481 -38.87 10.14 -14.65
N ARG A 482 -38.22 9.08 -15.15
CA ARG A 482 -38.62 7.70 -14.85
C ARG A 482 -38.44 7.34 -13.38
N LEU A 483 -37.37 7.80 -12.74
CA LEU A 483 -37.15 7.59 -11.32
C LEU A 483 -38.15 8.39 -10.47
N THR A 484 -38.48 9.60 -10.92
CA THR A 484 -39.54 10.43 -10.31
C THR A 484 -40.87 9.69 -10.36
N PHE A 485 -41.24 9.15 -11.52
CA PHE A 485 -42.45 8.34 -11.66
C PHE A 485 -42.43 7.13 -10.71
N LEU A 486 -41.33 6.36 -10.66
CA LEU A 486 -41.21 5.20 -9.77
C LEU A 486 -41.41 5.58 -8.29
N GLY A 487 -40.74 6.63 -7.82
CA GLY A 487 -40.85 7.10 -6.44
C GLY A 487 -42.27 7.59 -6.11
N LYS A 488 -42.89 8.36 -7.00
CA LYS A 488 -44.26 8.85 -6.82
C LYS A 488 -45.32 7.76 -6.91
N TYR A 489 -45.11 6.78 -7.78
CA TYR A 489 -46.00 5.63 -7.87
C TYR A 489 -45.93 4.74 -6.62
N ARG A 490 -44.75 4.61 -6.02
CA ARG A 490 -44.61 3.95 -4.72
C ARG A 490 -45.28 4.74 -3.60
N GLU A 491 -45.15 6.08 -3.60
CA GLU A 491 -45.84 6.96 -2.67
C GLU A 491 -47.37 6.79 -2.75
N PHE A 492 -47.92 6.59 -3.95
CA PHE A 492 -49.33 6.22 -4.13
C PHE A 492 -49.71 4.94 -3.37
N HIS A 493 -48.94 3.87 -3.53
CA HIS A 493 -49.20 2.61 -2.81
C HIS A 493 -49.09 2.75 -1.29
N ARG A 494 -48.18 3.59 -0.80
CA ARG A 494 -48.07 3.91 0.63
C ARG A 494 -49.33 4.65 1.13
N LEU A 495 -49.78 5.68 0.43
CA LEU A 495 -51.01 6.42 0.76
C LEU A 495 -52.26 5.52 0.72
N TYR A 496 -52.31 4.61 -0.26
CA TYR A 496 -53.37 3.61 -0.36
C TYR A 496 -53.38 2.66 0.84
N GLY A 497 -52.20 2.16 1.27
CA GLY A 497 -52.06 1.33 2.48
C GLY A 497 -52.41 2.06 3.78
N GLU A 498 -52.15 3.37 3.85
CA GLU A 498 -52.56 4.26 4.96
C GLU A 498 -54.06 4.61 4.94
N LYS A 499 -54.83 4.11 3.96
CA LYS A 499 -56.26 4.41 3.73
C LYS A 499 -56.55 5.88 3.40
N ARG A 500 -55.55 6.64 2.94
CA ARG A 500 -55.69 8.03 2.48
C ARG A 500 -56.11 8.06 1.01
N PHE A 501 -57.29 7.50 0.72
CA PHE A 501 -57.75 7.23 -0.65
C PHE A 501 -57.88 8.49 -1.52
N SER A 502 -58.36 9.60 -0.98
CA SER A 502 -58.50 10.86 -1.73
C SER A 502 -57.16 11.44 -2.18
N GLU A 503 -56.12 11.32 -1.36
CA GLU A 503 -54.77 11.78 -1.72
C GLU A 503 -54.09 10.82 -2.69
N ALA A 504 -54.26 9.52 -2.48
CA ALA A 504 -53.79 8.49 -3.41
C ALA A 504 -54.40 8.66 -4.80
N ALA A 505 -55.71 8.90 -4.89
CA ALA A 505 -56.42 9.12 -6.15
C ALA A 505 -55.90 10.37 -6.91
N LYS A 506 -55.68 11.49 -6.21
CA LYS A 506 -55.09 12.70 -6.80
C LYS A 506 -53.67 12.45 -7.33
N LEU A 507 -52.86 11.72 -6.57
CA LEU A 507 -51.49 11.39 -6.98
C LEU A 507 -51.47 10.45 -8.19
N LEU A 508 -52.34 9.44 -8.22
CA LEU A 508 -52.47 8.51 -9.33
C LEU A 508 -52.89 9.23 -10.62
N LEU A 509 -53.89 10.11 -10.53
CA LEU A 509 -54.35 10.91 -11.65
C LEU A 509 -53.25 11.82 -12.19
N MET A 510 -52.53 12.51 -11.31
CA MET A 510 -51.37 13.33 -11.67
C MET A 510 -50.29 12.52 -12.39
N LEU A 511 -50.02 11.28 -11.95
CA LEU A 511 -49.04 10.42 -12.60
C LEU A 511 -49.46 10.00 -14.03
N MET A 512 -50.77 9.91 -14.31
CA MET A 512 -51.26 9.62 -15.65
C MET A 512 -51.21 10.85 -16.55
N THR A 513 -51.70 12.00 -16.07
CA THR A 513 -51.85 13.22 -16.87
C THR A 513 -50.54 13.97 -17.07
N ALA A 514 -49.56 13.81 -16.19
CA ALA A 514 -48.24 14.44 -16.32
C ALA A 514 -47.35 13.82 -17.43
N HIS A 515 -47.80 12.77 -18.13
CA HIS A 515 -47.04 12.06 -19.19
C HIS A 515 -45.65 11.55 -18.79
N ILE A 516 -45.37 11.40 -17.48
CA ILE A 516 -44.10 10.87 -16.95
C ILE A 516 -44.12 9.31 -16.97
N ALA A 517 -45.31 8.71 -16.97
CA ALA A 517 -45.51 7.27 -16.99
C ALA A 517 -45.13 6.64 -18.35
N PRO A 518 -44.43 5.50 -18.40
CA PRO A 518 -44.18 4.79 -19.65
C PRO A 518 -45.49 4.31 -20.27
N CYS A 519 -45.69 4.43 -21.58
CA CYS A 519 -46.92 3.97 -22.24
C CYS A 519 -47.23 2.48 -21.96
N SER A 520 -46.19 1.65 -21.84
CA SER A 520 -46.33 0.23 -21.47
C SER A 520 -46.86 -0.01 -20.05
N PHE A 521 -46.84 1.00 -19.18
CA PHE A 521 -47.29 0.92 -17.79
C PHE A 521 -48.67 1.51 -17.57
N TRP A 522 -49.23 2.22 -18.55
CA TRP A 522 -50.53 2.91 -18.42
C TRP A 522 -51.68 1.93 -18.11
N MET A 523 -51.70 0.76 -18.72
CA MET A 523 -52.70 -0.28 -18.44
C MET A 523 -52.64 -0.72 -16.96
N THR A 524 -51.44 -0.92 -16.43
CA THR A 524 -51.23 -1.27 -15.01
C THR A 524 -51.69 -0.13 -14.09
N LEU A 525 -51.36 1.11 -14.44
CA LEU A 525 -51.74 2.31 -13.69
C LEU A 525 -53.27 2.48 -13.59
N LEU A 526 -53.97 2.27 -14.72
CA LEU A 526 -55.43 2.26 -14.78
C LEU A 526 -56.03 1.10 -13.99
N THR A 527 -55.44 -0.10 -14.10
CA THR A 527 -55.88 -1.28 -13.35
C THR A 527 -55.75 -1.04 -11.84
N ASP A 528 -54.68 -0.41 -11.37
CA ASP A 528 -54.48 -0.06 -9.96
C ASP A 528 -55.41 1.08 -9.48
N ALA A 529 -56.09 1.78 -10.40
CA ALA A 529 -57.18 2.70 -10.08
C ALA A 529 -58.52 1.97 -9.80
N LEU A 530 -58.71 0.74 -10.29
CA LEU A 530 -59.97 -0.01 -10.14
C LEU A 530 -60.46 -0.10 -8.68
N PRO A 531 -59.61 -0.45 -7.69
CA PRO A 531 -60.06 -0.55 -6.30
C PRO A 531 -60.53 0.79 -5.71
N LEU A 532 -60.01 1.91 -6.22
CA LEU A 532 -60.43 3.27 -5.83
C LEU A 532 -61.74 3.67 -6.54
N LEU A 533 -61.91 3.26 -7.80
CA LEU A 533 -63.12 3.45 -8.58
C LEU A 533 -64.29 2.59 -8.10
N GLU A 534 -64.06 1.49 -7.38
CA GLU A 534 -65.13 0.63 -6.86
C GLU A 534 -65.43 0.83 -5.37
N GLN A 535 -64.80 1.83 -4.72
CA GLN A 535 -65.13 2.18 -3.34
C GLN A 535 -66.60 2.61 -3.19
N LYS A 536 -67.16 2.34 -2.00
CA LYS A 536 -68.52 2.78 -1.64
C LYS A 536 -68.63 4.30 -1.60
N GLU A 537 -67.58 4.95 -1.13
CA GLU A 537 -67.46 6.40 -1.14
C GLU A 537 -66.91 6.86 -2.49
N VAL A 538 -67.48 7.94 -3.02
CA VAL A 538 -66.96 8.58 -4.24
C VAL A 538 -65.60 9.23 -3.94
N ILE A 539 -64.53 8.64 -4.48
CA ILE A 539 -63.15 9.13 -4.34
C ILE A 539 -62.73 10.02 -5.52
N PHE A 540 -63.06 9.63 -6.75
CA PHE A 540 -62.82 10.43 -7.96
C PHE A 540 -64.05 11.26 -8.31
N SER A 541 -63.89 12.55 -8.61
CA SER A 541 -64.98 13.43 -9.10
C SER A 541 -65.37 13.11 -10.55
N ALA A 542 -66.41 13.78 -11.06
CA ALA A 542 -66.87 13.59 -12.43
C ALA A 542 -65.76 13.98 -13.42
N GLU A 543 -65.15 15.16 -13.23
CA GLU A 543 -64.01 15.67 -14.01
C GLU A 543 -62.84 14.68 -14.00
N GLN A 544 -62.43 14.20 -12.83
CA GLN A 544 -61.35 13.23 -12.70
C GLN A 544 -61.70 11.89 -13.39
N THR A 545 -62.96 11.47 -13.32
CA THR A 545 -63.42 10.24 -14.00
C THR A 545 -63.39 10.41 -15.52
N TYR A 546 -63.72 11.59 -16.05
CA TYR A 546 -63.59 11.89 -17.47
C TYR A 546 -62.13 11.88 -17.94
N GLU A 547 -61.21 12.42 -17.14
CA GLU A 547 -59.77 12.34 -17.44
C GLU A 547 -59.27 10.88 -17.50
N LEU A 548 -59.67 10.04 -16.55
CA LEU A 548 -59.34 8.60 -16.57
C LEU A 548 -59.93 7.90 -17.80
N MET A 549 -61.17 8.24 -18.19
CA MET A 549 -61.80 7.72 -19.41
C MET A 549 -61.03 8.14 -20.66
N GLN A 550 -60.57 9.39 -20.74
CA GLN A 550 -59.75 9.87 -21.85
C GLN A 550 -58.43 9.10 -21.95
N CYS A 551 -57.73 8.89 -20.84
CA CYS A 551 -56.50 8.10 -20.84
C CYS A 551 -56.72 6.64 -21.28
N LEU A 552 -57.85 6.03 -20.92
CA LEU A 552 -58.21 4.69 -21.37
C LEU A 552 -58.47 4.65 -22.88
N GLU A 553 -59.18 5.64 -23.42
CA GLU A 553 -59.45 5.73 -24.85
C GLU A 553 -58.16 5.97 -25.65
N ASP A 554 -57.27 6.86 -25.18
CA ASP A 554 -55.95 7.10 -25.78
C ASP A 554 -55.10 5.81 -25.85
N LEU A 555 -55.12 5.00 -24.79
CA LEU A 555 -54.44 3.70 -24.74
C LEU A 555 -55.00 2.72 -25.79
N THR A 556 -56.33 2.69 -25.95
CA THR A 556 -56.98 1.80 -26.93
C THR A 556 -56.82 2.29 -28.38
N ALA A 557 -56.74 3.60 -28.60
CA ALA A 557 -56.54 4.19 -29.92
C ALA A 557 -55.10 4.05 -30.45
N GLY A 558 -54.11 3.96 -29.55
CA GLY A 558 -52.69 3.92 -29.89
C GLY A 558 -52.10 2.57 -30.32
N LYS A 559 -52.88 1.48 -30.40
CA LYS A 559 -52.39 0.15 -30.81
C LYS A 559 -52.43 -0.03 -32.35
N PRO A 560 -51.29 -0.06 -33.08
CA PRO A 560 -51.28 -0.54 -34.46
C PRO A 560 -51.42 -2.08 -34.49
N ASP A 561 -52.26 -2.52 -35.42
CA ASP A 561 -52.92 -3.81 -35.64
C ASP A 561 -52.04 -5.09 -35.79
N LYS A 562 -50.79 -5.13 -35.28
CA LYS A 562 -49.88 -6.27 -35.56
C LYS A 562 -48.89 -6.62 -34.44
N GLN A 563 -49.36 -7.06 -33.25
CA GLN A 563 -48.57 -8.03 -32.47
C GLN A 563 -49.39 -8.82 -31.41
N LYS A 564 -49.59 -10.12 -31.71
CA LYS A 564 -49.79 -11.29 -30.81
C LYS A 564 -51.19 -11.57 -30.21
N LEU A 565 -51.88 -12.48 -30.91
CA LEU A 565 -53.18 -13.13 -30.68
C LEU A 565 -53.32 -14.00 -29.39
N LEU A 566 -52.53 -13.78 -28.33
CA LEU A 566 -52.68 -14.53 -27.06
C LEU A 566 -52.77 -13.63 -25.82
N ASP A 567 -52.19 -12.42 -25.83
CA ASP A 567 -52.35 -11.43 -24.75
C ASP A 567 -53.62 -10.59 -24.88
N ASP A 568 -54.27 -10.65 -26.05
CA ASP A 568 -55.39 -9.79 -26.40
C ASP A 568 -56.64 -10.07 -25.55
N ASP A 569 -56.91 -11.34 -25.18
CA ASP A 569 -58.12 -11.72 -24.44
C ASP A 569 -58.10 -11.29 -22.96
N VAL A 570 -56.90 -11.25 -22.35
CA VAL A 570 -56.72 -10.77 -20.98
C VAL A 570 -56.73 -9.25 -20.95
N GLU A 571 -56.11 -8.59 -21.93
CA GLU A 571 -56.12 -7.13 -22.03
C GLU A 571 -57.51 -6.59 -22.39
N THR A 572 -58.27 -7.24 -23.28
CA THR A 572 -59.66 -6.86 -23.57
C THR A 572 -60.53 -6.99 -22.32
N THR A 573 -60.39 -8.08 -21.56
CA THR A 573 -61.10 -8.26 -20.29
C THR A 573 -60.77 -7.12 -19.30
N LYS A 574 -59.49 -6.72 -19.17
CA LYS A 574 -59.09 -5.58 -18.33
C LYS A 574 -59.72 -4.27 -18.79
N VAL A 575 -59.75 -4.00 -20.10
CA VAL A 575 -60.37 -2.80 -20.67
C VAL A 575 -61.88 -2.77 -20.37
N GLU A 576 -62.58 -3.89 -20.52
CA GLU A 576 -64.02 -3.99 -20.20
C GLU A 576 -64.29 -3.74 -18.71
N MET A 577 -63.48 -4.32 -17.83
CA MET A 577 -63.56 -4.06 -16.38
C MET A 577 -63.36 -2.59 -16.05
N LEU A 578 -62.37 -1.94 -16.67
CA LEU A 578 -62.11 -0.51 -16.51
C LEU A 578 -63.27 0.35 -16.98
N ARG A 579 -63.83 0.08 -18.17
CA ARG A 579 -65.01 0.79 -18.70
C ARG A 579 -66.20 0.66 -17.75
N LEU A 580 -66.44 -0.54 -17.22
CA LEU A 580 -67.53 -0.78 -16.27
C LEU A 580 -67.33 -0.03 -14.95
N ALA A 581 -66.13 -0.07 -14.37
CA ALA A 581 -65.80 0.61 -13.13
C ALA A 581 -65.90 2.14 -13.28
N LEU A 582 -65.40 2.70 -14.38
CA LEU A 582 -65.50 4.13 -14.70
C LEU A 582 -66.96 4.57 -14.86
N ALA A 583 -67.78 3.82 -15.60
CA ALA A 583 -69.20 4.11 -15.78
C ALA A 583 -69.99 4.05 -14.45
N ARG A 584 -69.70 3.05 -13.61
CA ARG A 584 -70.29 2.93 -12.27
C ARG A 584 -69.88 4.07 -11.36
N ASN A 585 -68.60 4.45 -11.37
CA ASN A 585 -68.15 5.59 -10.58
C ASN A 585 -68.84 6.88 -11.03
N LEU A 586 -68.86 7.15 -12.34
CA LEU A 586 -69.53 8.33 -12.90
C LEU A 586 -71.02 8.39 -12.52
N ALA A 587 -71.74 7.26 -12.61
CA ALA A 587 -73.14 7.19 -12.18
C ALA A 587 -73.33 7.53 -10.69
N ARG A 588 -72.45 7.01 -9.81
CA ARG A 588 -72.50 7.34 -8.38
C ARG A 588 -72.13 8.80 -8.10
N VAL A 589 -71.16 9.33 -8.83
CA VAL A 589 -70.73 10.73 -8.70
C VAL A 589 -71.84 11.67 -9.10
N ILE A 590 -72.48 11.45 -10.26
CA ILE A 590 -73.60 12.28 -10.76
C ILE A 590 -74.75 12.30 -9.75
N VAL A 591 -75.07 11.15 -9.14
CA VAL A 591 -76.11 11.10 -8.09
C VAL A 591 -75.68 11.87 -6.85
N LYS A 592 -74.41 11.79 -6.45
CA LYS A 592 -73.88 12.48 -5.26
C LYS A 592 -73.72 13.99 -5.45
N GLU A 593 -73.22 14.44 -6.60
CA GLU A 593 -73.07 15.85 -6.96
C GLU A 593 -74.45 16.48 -7.20
N GLY A 594 -75.35 15.80 -7.90
CA GLY A 594 -76.73 16.25 -8.12
C GLY A 594 -77.60 16.27 -6.86
N THR A 595 -77.23 15.57 -5.78
CA THR A 595 -77.91 15.66 -4.47
C THR A 595 -77.32 16.76 -3.58
N LEU A 596 -76.05 17.14 -3.77
CA LEU A 596 -75.40 18.25 -3.07
C LEU A 596 -75.78 19.63 -3.64
N GLU A 597 -76.00 19.75 -4.96
CA GLU A 597 -76.46 21.01 -5.59
C GLU A 597 -77.95 21.33 -5.34
N GLY A 598 -78.72 20.36 -4.82
CA GLY A 598 -80.14 20.50 -4.52
C GLY A 598 -80.49 20.80 -3.06
N SER A 599 -79.50 21.14 -2.20
CA SER A 599 -79.68 21.45 -0.77
C SER A 599 -79.50 22.94 -0.47
#